data_AF-A0A2P5K3U9-F1
#
_entry.id   AF-A0A2P5K3U9-F1
#
_cell.length_a   1.000
_cell.length_b   1.000
_cell.length_c   1.000
_cell.angle_alpha   90.00
_cell.angle_beta   90.00
_cell.angle_gamma   90.00
#
_symmetry.space_group_name_H-M   'P 1'
#
loop_
_entity.id
_entity.type
_entity.pdbx_description
1 polymer ?
#
loop_
_entity_poly.entity_id
_entity_poly.type
_entity_poly.pdbx_seq_one_letter_code
_entity_poly.pdbx_strand_id
1 'polypeptide(L)'
;MIVRIMGEGQYKLSSSMLDELNIIDNRIVEYVAAENEKEFTQELIKLINVVKEKGEPLDVYQIIESDIIVPPEDLTMEEAREVFCGCGLIED
;
A
#
# COMPACT_ATOMS: atom_id res chain seq x y z
N MET A 1 -4.72 -13.15 -0.80
CA MET A 1 -3.52 -12.44 -1.26
C MET A 1 -2.64 -12.12 -0.06
N ILE A 2 -1.34 -11.99 -0.28
CA ILE A 2 -0.34 -11.61 0.69
C ILE A 2 0.12 -10.18 0.38
N VAL A 3 -0.05 -9.30 1.34
CA VAL A 3 0.42 -7.91 1.28
C VAL A 3 1.57 -7.74 2.25
N ARG A 4 2.70 -7.23 1.78
CA ARG A 4 3.85 -6.90 2.63
C ARG A 4 3.89 -5.39 2.85
N ILE A 5 3.91 -4.97 4.10
CA ILE A 5 4.23 -3.59 4.46
C ILE A 5 5.73 -3.55 4.79
N MET A 6 6.48 -2.72 4.06
CA MET A 6 7.92 -2.55 4.28
C MET A 6 8.18 -2.07 5.72
N GLY A 7 9.06 -2.77 6.43
CA GLY A 7 9.41 -2.45 7.82
C GLY A 7 8.44 -3.02 8.88
N GLU A 8 7.23 -3.45 8.52
CA GLU A 8 6.26 -4.01 9.49
C GLU A 8 6.08 -5.53 9.38
N GLY A 9 5.89 -6.07 8.18
CA GLY A 9 5.67 -7.51 8.00
C GLY A 9 4.72 -7.88 6.88
N GLN A 10 4.18 -9.11 6.94
CA GLN A 10 3.25 -9.65 5.95
C GLN A 10 1.85 -9.83 6.54
N TYR A 11 0.85 -9.56 5.71
CA TYR A 11 -0.56 -9.62 6.05
C TYR A 11 -1.29 -10.43 5.01
N LYS A 12 -2.14 -11.35 5.46
CA LYS A 12 -3.02 -12.11 4.60
C LYS A 12 -4.36 -11.41 4.50
N LEU A 13 -4.75 -11.04 3.29
CA LEU A 13 -6.00 -10.37 2.99
C LEU A 13 -6.89 -11.24 2.08
N SER A 14 -8.20 -11.08 2.24
CA SER A 14 -9.17 -11.61 1.29
C SER A 14 -9.08 -10.84 -0.03
N SER A 15 -9.19 -11.53 -1.16
CA SER A 15 -9.22 -10.89 -2.49
C SER A 15 -10.41 -9.94 -2.64
N SER A 16 -11.49 -10.10 -1.86
CA SER A 16 -12.61 -9.17 -1.82
C SER A 16 -12.25 -7.76 -1.32
N MET A 17 -11.06 -7.58 -0.74
CA MET A 17 -10.55 -6.28 -0.28
C MET A 17 -9.74 -5.57 -1.37
N LEU A 18 -9.42 -6.24 -2.48
CA LEU A 18 -8.63 -5.64 -3.57
C LEU A 18 -9.29 -4.39 -4.10
N ASP A 19 -10.60 -4.41 -4.32
CA ASP A 19 -11.34 -3.25 -4.84
C ASP A 19 -11.20 -2.02 -3.92
N GLU A 20 -11.29 -2.22 -2.60
CA GLU A 20 -11.16 -1.14 -1.62
C GLU A 20 -9.74 -0.59 -1.58
N LEU A 21 -8.73 -1.46 -1.58
CA LEU A 21 -7.33 -1.07 -1.60
C LEU A 21 -6.98 -0.35 -2.91
N ASN A 22 -7.48 -0.84 -4.05
CA ASN A 22 -7.27 -0.25 -5.38
C ASN A 22 -7.84 1.17 -5.46
N ILE A 23 -8.99 1.44 -4.82
CA ILE A 23 -9.53 2.79 -4.74
C ILE A 23 -8.60 3.75 -3.98
N ILE A 24 -7.99 3.29 -2.88
CA ILE A 24 -7.06 4.11 -2.09
C ILE A 24 -5.75 4.32 -2.88
N ASP A 25 -5.24 3.24 -3.49
CA ASP A 25 -4.03 3.24 -4.30
C ASP A 25 -4.12 4.20 -5.50
N ASN A 26 -5.24 4.18 -6.24
CA ASN A 26 -5.47 5.12 -7.33
C ASN A 26 -5.49 6.58 -6.87
N ARG A 27 -6.05 6.88 -5.69
CA ARG A 27 -6.00 8.24 -5.12
C ARG A 27 -4.59 8.65 -4.76
N ILE A 28 -3.79 7.73 -4.25
CA ILE A 28 -2.37 7.97 -3.97
C ILE A 28 -1.65 8.37 -5.27
N VAL A 29 -1.87 7.63 -6.36
CA VAL A 29 -1.30 7.97 -7.68
C VAL A 29 -1.73 9.37 -8.13
N GLU A 30 -3.00 9.72 -7.99
CA GLU A 30 -3.50 11.07 -8.32
C GLU A 30 -2.83 12.17 -7.49
N TYR A 31 -2.64 11.97 -6.19
CA TYR A 31 -2.01 12.95 -5.31
C TYR A 31 -0.50 13.07 -5.54
N VAL A 32 0.18 11.96 -5.84
CA VAL A 32 1.59 11.96 -6.22
C VAL A 32 1.78 12.72 -7.54
N ALA A 33 0.92 12.46 -8.53
CA ALA A 33 0.94 13.18 -9.82
C ALA A 33 0.66 14.69 -9.66
N ALA A 34 -0.18 15.06 -8.69
CA ALA A 34 -0.47 16.46 -8.35
C ALA A 34 0.56 17.11 -7.41
N GLU A 35 1.63 16.39 -7.04
CA GLU A 35 2.64 16.83 -6.08
C GLU A 35 2.06 17.24 -4.70
N ASN A 36 0.94 16.64 -4.31
CA ASN A 36 0.22 16.96 -3.08
C ASN A 36 0.65 16.05 -1.92
N GLU A 37 1.78 16.39 -1.30
CA GLU A 37 2.41 15.59 -0.24
C GLU A 37 1.49 15.33 0.95
N LYS A 38 0.75 16.34 1.40
CA LYS A 38 -0.13 16.22 2.56
C LYS A 38 -1.22 15.16 2.34
N GLU A 39 -1.91 15.21 1.20
CA GLU A 39 -3.01 14.28 0.91
C GLU A 39 -2.48 12.89 0.53
N PHE A 40 -1.34 12.82 -0.17
CA PHE A 40 -0.61 11.58 -0.42
C PHE A 40 -0.31 10.84 0.88
N THR A 41 0.35 11.50 1.84
CA THR A 41 0.72 10.89 3.13
C THR A 41 -0.52 10.41 3.89
N GLN A 42 -1.61 11.18 3.84
CA GLN A 42 -2.87 10.79 4.50
C GLN A 42 -3.50 9.53 3.88
N GLU A 43 -3.55 9.41 2.56
CA GLU A 43 -4.07 8.20 1.91
C GLU A 43 -3.12 7.01 2.06
N LEU A 44 -1.79 7.21 2.07
CA LEU A 44 -0.83 6.12 2.31
C LEU A 44 -0.99 5.53 3.73
N ILE A 45 -1.08 6.38 4.75
CA ILE A 45 -1.36 5.94 6.12
C ILE A 45 -2.68 5.17 6.18
N LYS A 46 -3.70 5.64 5.46
CA LYS A 46 -4.99 4.97 5.39
C LYS A 46 -4.91 3.60 4.70
N LEU A 47 -4.16 3.48 3.60
CA LEU A 47 -3.90 2.19 2.93
C LEU A 47 -3.27 1.19 3.91
N ILE A 48 -2.21 1.61 4.60
CA ILE A 48 -1.50 0.82 5.62
C ILE A 48 -2.45 0.39 6.74
N ASN A 49 -3.27 1.32 7.24
CA ASN A 49 -4.25 1.01 8.30
C ASN A 49 -5.30 -0.01 7.84
N VAL A 50 -5.84 0.13 6.62
CA VAL A 50 -6.81 -0.85 6.09
C VAL A 50 -6.17 -2.24 5.98
N VAL A 51 -4.94 -2.34 5.50
CA VAL A 51 -4.19 -3.61 5.45
C VAL A 51 -4.03 -4.22 6.84
N LYS A 52 -3.72 -3.40 7.86
CA LYS A 52 -3.51 -3.86 9.24
C LYS A 52 -4.82 -4.23 9.95
N GLU A 53 -5.89 -3.48 9.72
CA GLU A 53 -7.19 -3.71 10.36
C GLU A 53 -7.94 -4.89 9.75
N LYS A 54 -7.80 -5.09 8.44
CA LYS A 54 -8.54 -6.12 7.68
C LYS A 54 -7.71 -7.35 7.38
N GLY A 55 -6.38 -7.23 7.43
CA GLY A 55 -5.45 -8.32 7.18
C GLY A 55 -5.16 -9.12 8.44
N GLU A 56 -4.94 -10.42 8.27
CA GLU A 56 -4.42 -11.28 9.32
C GLU A 56 -2.88 -11.20 9.29
N PRO A 57 -2.22 -10.78 10.39
CA PRO A 57 -0.76 -10.74 10.44
C PRO A 57 -0.20 -12.16 10.31
N LEU A 58 0.80 -12.31 9.45
CA LEU A 58 1.53 -13.56 9.27
C LEU A 58 2.74 -13.63 10.19
N ASP A 59 3.14 -14.86 10.51
CA ASP A 59 4.32 -15.12 11.32
C ASP A 59 5.58 -14.63 10.60
N VAL A 60 6.43 -13.88 11.30
CA VAL A 60 7.69 -13.33 10.77
C VAL A 60 8.68 -14.39 10.29
N TYR A 61 8.56 -15.64 10.77
CA TYR A 61 9.36 -16.77 10.33
C TYR A 61 8.81 -17.42 9.05
N GLN A 62 7.58 -17.10 8.64
CA GLN A 62 6.97 -17.55 7.40
C GLN A 62 7.10 -16.47 6.33
N ILE A 63 8.11 -16.60 5.47
CA ILE A 63 8.28 -15.72 4.30
C ILE A 63 7.48 -16.31 3.14
N ILE A 64 6.33 -15.71 2.86
CA ILE A 64 5.50 -16.05 1.70
C ILE A 64 5.78 -15.05 0.57
N GLU A 65 5.67 -15.48 -0.68
CA GLU A 65 5.67 -14.55 -1.81
C GLU A 65 4.54 -13.52 -1.64
N SER A 66 4.87 -12.24 -1.83
CA SER A 66 3.92 -11.14 -1.62
C SER A 66 3.32 -10.77 -2.96
N ASP A 67 1.99 -10.77 -3.04
CA ASP A 67 1.27 -10.28 -4.22
C ASP A 67 1.43 -8.76 -4.35
N ILE A 68 1.48 -8.05 -3.21
CA ILE A 68 1.60 -6.57 -3.16
C ILE A 68 2.64 -6.18 -2.12
N ILE A 69 3.44 -5.15 -2.43
CA ILE A 69 4.41 -4.55 -1.52
C ILE A 69 4.04 -3.09 -1.31
N VAL A 70 3.64 -2.76 -0.08
CA VAL A 70 3.27 -1.42 0.36
C VAL A 70 4.50 -0.73 0.96
N PRO A 71 4.85 0.48 0.49
CA PRO A 71 5.94 1.27 1.05
C PRO A 71 5.64 1.71 2.50
N PRO A 72 6.65 2.14 3.26
CA PRO A 72 6.44 2.56 4.64
C PRO A 72 5.71 3.92 4.69
N GLU A 73 5.11 4.25 5.85
CA GLU A 73 4.33 5.48 6.02
C GLU A 73 5.14 6.78 5.89
N ASP A 74 6.46 6.69 6.08
CA ASP A 74 7.42 7.79 5.98
C ASP A 74 8.02 7.96 4.57
N LEU A 75 7.46 7.29 3.55
CA LEU A 75 7.86 7.44 2.16
C LEU A 75 7.80 8.92 1.74
N THR A 76 8.90 9.45 1.23
CA THR A 76 8.96 10.84 0.78
C THR A 76 8.23 11.04 -0.55
N MET A 77 7.83 12.28 -0.86
CA MET A 77 7.20 12.59 -2.16
C MET A 77 8.10 12.27 -3.36
N GLU A 78 9.43 12.38 -3.21
CA GLU A 78 10.38 12.02 -4.27
C GLU A 78 10.35 10.51 -4.54
N GLU A 79 10.44 9.70 -3.49
CA GLU A 79 10.36 8.23 -3.61
C GLU A 79 8.97 7.78 -4.05
N ALA A 80 7.91 8.45 -3.58
CA ALA A 80 6.54 8.18 -3.98
C ALA A 80 6.34 8.33 -5.49
N ARG A 81 7.03 9.29 -6.13
CA ARG A 81 6.99 9.41 -7.59
C ARG A 81 7.65 8.25 -8.30
N GLU A 82 8.64 7.61 -7.71
CA GLU A 82 9.25 6.40 -8.29
C GLU A 82 8.34 5.18 -8.11
N VAL A 83 7.68 5.08 -6.97
CA VAL A 83 6.80 3.95 -6.62
C VAL A 83 5.46 4.00 -7.34
N PHE A 84 4.82 5.18 -7.41
CA PHE A 84 3.48 5.40 -7.95
C PHE A 84 3.51 6.07 -9.34
N CYS A 85 4.58 5.87 -10.12
CA CYS A 85 4.76 6.49 -11.44
C CYS A 85 3.82 5.89 -12.49
N GLY A 86 2.60 6.39 -12.57
CA GLY A 86 1.64 6.06 -13.63
C GLY A 86 0.86 4.75 -13.44
N CYS A 87 1.41 3.79 -12.68
CA CYS A 87 0.66 2.65 -12.16
C CYS A 87 0.75 2.68 -10.63
N GLY A 88 -0.34 2.37 -9.95
CA GLY A 88 -0.33 2.18 -8.51
C GLY A 88 0.30 0.84 -8.11
N LEU A 89 0.22 0.50 -6.83
CA LEU A 89 0.72 -0.77 -6.30
C LEU A 89 -0.18 -1.95 -6.65
N ILE A 90 -1.43 -1.67 -7.03
CA ILE A 90 -2.46 -2.68 -7.26
C ILE A 90 -2.82 -2.65 -8.74
N GLU A 91 -2.49 -3.73 -9.45
CA GLU A 91 -2.88 -3.89 -10.85
C GLU A 91 -4.36 -4.31 -10.93
N ASP A 92 -5.10 -3.68 -11.86
CA ASP A 92 -6.53 -3.94 -12.15
C ASP A 92 -6.76 -5.29 -12.85
#